data_AF-A0A6P3XXC2-F1
#
_entry.id   AF-A0A6P3XXC2-F1
#
_cell.length_a   1.000
_cell.length_b   1.000
_cell.length_c   1.000
_cell.angle_alpha   90.00
_cell.angle_beta   90.00
_cell.angle_gamma   90.00
#
_symmetry.space_group_name_H-M   'P 1'
#
loop_
_entity.id
_entity.type
_entity.pdbx_description
1 polymer ?
#
loop_
_entity_poly.entity_id
_entity_poly.type
_entity_poly.pdbx_seq_one_letter_code
_entity_poly.pdbx_strand_id
1 'polypeptide(L)'
;MMQIKANIARMKYRSVCSELREKSVFYASSLKDLEDGIRQQEIEIKRLQGVKEEAIELRDTTQETLVKEEIEETNSSKRRDSVIKEYRQRVSERKMELERLERMIFHTRPRDDFETREKSRVQMQEDIIKDELARLEEAFAKLRNATGVSKSEEVLNRFLGQQATKDSLQKMRAATEQEKMLLEKNRQELSAEIEMRKFSETKSAEQNAEIVTKLNSQIDEQRARKERAEAANRRVGELLNEVTGILRKLYEKFQVRVINYKFTNIIRARVLQHNLKRTKTNERNLHLNNYAINSRTKVPRFFKKRKLVLKNYKETALNPDIPLPEDTEMDDPLIVIELLNGKITHGLEVLSVSDKYLEAMDEVLLDKMETMSVATTSAEGRTMRANGGPLFPRFPPCATPAAALSEDEEEVPSRNVLKRQAQLLVDTKSRRKGFAFKR
;
A
#
# COMPACT_ATOMS: atom_id res chain seq x y z
N MET A 1 73.37 -18.15 5.09
CA MET A 1 72.49 -17.79 3.94
C MET A 1 71.40 -18.84 3.65
N MET A 2 71.72 -20.14 3.58
CA MET A 2 70.71 -21.21 3.32
C MET A 2 69.59 -21.29 4.38
N GLN A 3 69.90 -21.19 5.67
CA GLN A 3 68.89 -21.22 6.75
C GLN A 3 67.89 -20.07 6.66
N ILE A 4 68.34 -18.88 6.25
CA ILE A 4 67.48 -17.71 6.06
C ILE A 4 66.51 -17.94 4.90
N LYS A 5 67.00 -18.47 3.77
CA LYS A 5 66.15 -18.82 2.61
C LYS A 5 65.10 -19.89 2.97
N ALA A 6 65.49 -20.91 3.74
CA ALA A 6 64.58 -21.94 4.22
C ALA A 6 63.51 -21.38 5.18
N ASN A 7 63.87 -20.45 6.06
CA ASN A 7 62.91 -19.75 6.93
C ASN A 7 61.92 -18.90 6.15
N ILE A 8 62.39 -18.14 5.16
CA ILE A 8 61.51 -17.33 4.29
C ILE A 8 60.53 -18.24 3.54
N ALA A 9 60.98 -19.37 3.01
CA ALA A 9 60.11 -20.33 2.34
C ALA A 9 59.05 -20.91 3.30
N ARG A 10 59.44 -21.28 4.53
CA ARG A 10 58.50 -21.75 5.56
C ARG A 10 57.49 -20.68 5.96
N MET A 11 57.90 -19.43 6.11
CA MET A 11 57.01 -18.31 6.41
C MET A 11 56.01 -18.08 5.28
N LYS A 12 56.45 -18.07 4.02
CA LYS A 12 55.56 -17.94 2.86
C LYS A 12 54.57 -19.09 2.77
N TYR A 13 55.03 -20.33 2.95
CA TYR A 13 54.15 -21.49 2.95
C TYR A 13 53.09 -21.41 4.07
N ARG A 14 53.49 -21.02 5.28
CA ARG A 14 52.55 -20.80 6.40
C ARG A 14 51.54 -19.68 6.10
N SER A 15 51.96 -18.57 5.49
CA SER A 15 51.07 -17.49 5.06
C SER A 15 50.02 -18.00 4.08
N VAL A 16 50.46 -18.69 3.02
CA VAL A 16 49.56 -19.27 2.01
C VAL A 16 48.59 -20.29 2.62
N CYS A 17 49.06 -21.16 3.52
CA CYS A 17 48.19 -22.10 4.22
C CYS A 17 47.18 -21.39 5.12
N SER A 18 47.56 -20.29 5.78
CA SER A 18 46.65 -19.49 6.60
C SER A 18 45.55 -18.85 5.75
N GLU A 19 45.92 -18.21 4.65
CA GLU A 19 44.97 -17.58 3.71
C GLU A 19 44.02 -18.60 3.08
N LEU A 20 44.54 -19.77 2.69
CA LEU A 20 43.70 -20.85 2.15
C LEU A 20 42.71 -21.36 3.18
N ARG A 21 43.12 -21.50 4.45
CA ARG A 21 42.24 -21.91 5.53
C ARG A 21 41.15 -20.87 5.79
N GLU A 22 41.51 -19.60 5.85
CA GLU A 22 40.56 -18.50 6.03
C GLU A 22 39.52 -18.47 4.91
N LYS A 23 39.96 -18.55 3.65
CA LYS A 23 39.06 -18.65 2.49
C LYS A 23 38.18 -19.89 2.54
N SER A 24 38.70 -21.03 2.98
CA SER A 24 37.88 -22.26 3.11
C SER A 24 36.75 -22.10 4.11
N VAL A 25 37.00 -21.40 5.23
CA VAL A 25 35.96 -21.12 6.24
C VAL A 25 34.96 -20.11 5.71
N PHE A 26 35.42 -19.06 5.03
CA PHE A 26 34.55 -18.07 4.41
C PHE A 26 33.60 -18.70 3.38
N TYR A 27 34.12 -19.53 2.47
CA TYR A 27 33.28 -20.19 1.47
C TYR A 27 32.31 -21.21 2.10
N ALA A 28 32.72 -21.91 3.16
CA ALA A 28 31.81 -22.80 3.88
C ALA A 28 30.66 -22.04 4.54
N SER A 29 30.93 -20.88 5.14
CA SER A 29 29.88 -20.02 5.71
C SER A 29 28.96 -19.47 4.62
N SER A 30 29.54 -18.88 3.56
CA SER A 30 28.76 -18.31 2.46
C SER A 30 27.91 -19.36 1.74
N LEU A 31 28.40 -20.59 1.60
CA LEU A 31 27.62 -21.70 1.05
C LEU A 31 26.43 -22.04 1.95
N LYS A 32 26.66 -22.14 3.26
CA LYS A 32 25.59 -22.41 4.22
C LYS A 32 24.53 -21.30 4.19
N ASP A 33 24.93 -20.04 4.16
CA ASP A 33 23.99 -18.91 4.10
C ASP A 33 23.14 -18.94 2.82
N LEU A 34 23.76 -19.31 1.68
CA LEU A 34 23.04 -19.50 0.42
C LEU A 34 22.07 -20.70 0.49
N GLU A 35 22.49 -21.83 1.06
CA GLU A 35 21.63 -23.00 1.25
C GLU A 35 20.44 -22.69 2.17
N ASP A 36 20.67 -21.95 3.25
CA ASP A 36 19.63 -21.50 4.18
C ASP A 36 18.65 -20.56 3.46
N GLY A 37 19.15 -19.64 2.65
CA GLY A 37 18.34 -18.76 1.81
C GLY A 37 17.47 -19.51 0.79
N ILE A 38 18.03 -20.52 0.12
CA ILE A 38 17.27 -21.38 -0.81
C ILE A 38 16.14 -22.10 -0.07
N ARG A 39 16.42 -22.67 1.11
CA ARG A 39 15.38 -23.35 1.91
C ARG A 39 14.26 -22.41 2.34
N GLN A 40 14.59 -21.18 2.72
CA GLN A 40 13.58 -20.17 3.06
C GLN A 40 12.73 -19.81 1.83
N GLN A 41 13.34 -19.63 0.67
CA GLN A 41 12.62 -19.36 -0.58
C GLN A 41 11.71 -20.52 -0.98
N GLU A 42 12.14 -21.77 -0.83
CA GLU A 42 11.29 -22.94 -1.09
C GLU A 42 10.07 -23.00 -0.17
N ILE A 43 10.23 -22.66 1.11
CA ILE A 43 9.12 -22.58 2.06
C ILE A 43 8.14 -21.48 1.65
N GLU A 44 8.64 -20.30 1.29
CA GLU A 44 7.80 -19.18 0.87
C GLU A 44 7.07 -19.47 -0.45
N ILE A 45 7.72 -20.13 -1.41
CA ILE A 45 7.09 -20.59 -2.65
C ILE A 45 5.94 -21.54 -2.34
N LYS A 46 6.14 -22.53 -1.46
CA LYS A 46 5.07 -23.45 -1.05
C LYS A 46 3.90 -22.72 -0.39
N ARG A 47 4.20 -21.74 0.47
CA ARG A 47 3.17 -20.91 1.12
C ARG A 47 2.37 -20.11 0.09
N LEU A 48 3.03 -19.47 -0.86
CA LEU A 48 2.39 -18.70 -1.93
C LEU A 48 1.56 -19.58 -2.87
N GLN A 49 2.02 -20.81 -3.14
CA GLN A 49 1.23 -21.80 -3.88
C GLN A 49 -0.06 -22.15 -3.15
N GLY A 50 -0.02 -22.36 -1.83
CA GLY A 50 -1.22 -22.58 -1.01
C GLY A 50 -2.19 -21.40 -1.08
N VAL A 51 -1.69 -20.16 -0.93
CA VAL A 51 -2.54 -18.95 -1.06
C VAL A 51 -3.18 -18.85 -2.45
N LYS A 52 -2.44 -19.22 -3.52
CA LYS A 52 -2.98 -19.23 -4.88
C LYS A 52 -4.10 -20.27 -5.03
N GLU A 53 -3.94 -21.45 -4.45
CA GLU A 53 -4.97 -22.50 -4.46
C GLU A 53 -6.24 -22.05 -3.72
N GLU A 54 -6.09 -21.50 -2.51
CA GLU A 54 -7.22 -20.93 -1.75
C GLU A 54 -7.95 -19.82 -2.52
N ALA A 55 -7.21 -18.95 -3.21
CA ALA A 55 -7.81 -17.88 -4.01
C ALA A 55 -8.56 -18.42 -5.24
N ILE A 56 -8.08 -19.50 -5.86
CA ILE A 56 -8.77 -20.16 -6.96
C ILE A 56 -10.07 -20.80 -6.46
N GLU A 57 -10.02 -21.52 -5.34
CA GLU A 57 -11.22 -22.12 -4.73
C GLU A 57 -12.26 -21.05 -4.36
N LEU A 58 -11.83 -19.92 -3.79
CA LEU A 58 -12.74 -18.83 -3.44
C LEU A 58 -13.38 -18.19 -4.68
N ARG A 59 -12.60 -18.01 -5.75
CA ARG A 59 -13.14 -17.51 -7.03
C ARG A 59 -14.18 -18.48 -7.58
N ASP A 60 -13.87 -19.77 -7.62
CA ASP A 60 -14.73 -20.77 -8.24
C ASP A 60 -16.04 -20.94 -7.47
N THR A 61 -15.96 -20.96 -6.13
CA THR A 61 -17.15 -20.96 -5.26
C THR A 61 -18.01 -19.71 -5.43
N THR A 62 -17.40 -18.52 -5.50
CA THR A 62 -18.14 -17.27 -5.73
C THR A 62 -18.81 -17.25 -7.10
N GLN A 63 -18.10 -17.72 -8.13
CA GLN A 63 -18.65 -17.82 -9.48
C GLN A 63 -19.82 -18.79 -9.53
N GLU A 64 -19.72 -19.94 -8.87
CA GLU A 64 -20.82 -20.91 -8.76
C GLU A 64 -22.05 -20.30 -8.06
N THR A 65 -21.85 -19.57 -6.96
CA THR A 65 -22.96 -18.90 -6.26
C THR A 65 -23.64 -17.85 -7.12
N LEU A 66 -22.87 -17.04 -7.85
CA LEU A 66 -23.41 -16.00 -8.73
C LEU A 66 -24.23 -16.60 -9.89
N VAL A 67 -23.73 -17.66 -10.52
CA VAL A 67 -24.47 -18.36 -11.59
C VAL A 67 -25.77 -18.95 -11.06
N LYS A 68 -25.76 -19.51 -9.85
CA LYS A 68 -26.96 -20.05 -9.21
C LYS A 68 -28.00 -18.97 -8.94
N GLU A 69 -27.58 -17.82 -8.41
CA GLU A 69 -28.45 -16.66 -8.17
C GLU A 69 -29.00 -16.08 -9.47
N GLU A 70 -28.19 -15.97 -10.54
CA GLU A 70 -28.64 -15.51 -11.86
C GLU A 70 -29.73 -16.42 -12.44
N ILE A 71 -29.55 -17.73 -12.32
CA ILE A 71 -30.56 -18.73 -12.75
C ILE A 71 -31.83 -18.59 -11.92
N GLU A 72 -31.71 -18.41 -10.60
CA GLU A 72 -32.85 -18.27 -9.70
C GLU A 72 -33.66 -17.00 -9.99
N GLU A 73 -33.01 -15.85 -10.18
CA GLU A 73 -33.67 -14.59 -10.52
C GLU A 73 -34.31 -14.67 -11.91
N THR A 74 -33.62 -15.28 -12.88
CA THR A 74 -34.19 -15.52 -14.22
C THR A 74 -35.46 -16.38 -14.14
N ASN A 75 -35.45 -17.43 -13.31
CA ASN A 75 -36.61 -18.29 -13.10
C ASN A 75 -37.74 -17.57 -12.35
N SER A 76 -37.41 -16.76 -11.34
CA SER A 76 -38.35 -15.91 -10.61
C SER A 76 -39.04 -14.91 -11.55
N SER A 77 -38.26 -14.25 -12.40
CA SER A 77 -38.76 -13.34 -13.44
C SER A 77 -39.71 -14.05 -14.41
N LYS A 78 -39.32 -15.23 -14.93
CA LYS A 78 -40.18 -16.05 -15.80
C LYS A 78 -41.51 -16.45 -15.13
N ARG A 79 -41.49 -16.78 -13.83
CA ARG A 79 -42.72 -17.09 -13.08
C ARG A 79 -43.62 -15.85 -12.99
N ARG A 80 -43.06 -14.68 -12.65
CA ARG A 80 -43.81 -13.41 -12.61
C ARG A 80 -44.44 -13.09 -13.98
N ASP A 81 -43.67 -13.22 -15.05
CA ASP A 81 -44.15 -12.97 -16.41
C ASP A 81 -45.25 -13.95 -16.85
N SER A 82 -45.11 -15.22 -16.49
CA SER A 82 -46.14 -16.24 -16.75
C SER A 82 -47.46 -15.86 -16.06
N VAL A 83 -47.40 -15.46 -14.79
CA VAL A 83 -48.57 -15.04 -14.01
C VAL A 83 -49.20 -13.79 -14.62
N ILE A 84 -48.39 -12.78 -14.98
CA ILE A 84 -48.88 -11.56 -15.65
C ILE A 84 -49.57 -11.90 -16.97
N LYS A 85 -48.97 -12.78 -17.78
CA LYS A 85 -49.54 -13.22 -19.06
C LYS A 85 -50.88 -13.93 -18.85
N GLU A 86 -50.98 -14.80 -17.85
CA GLU A 86 -52.22 -15.48 -17.49
C GLU A 86 -53.32 -14.47 -17.10
N TYR A 87 -53.01 -13.49 -16.25
CA TYR A 87 -53.98 -12.45 -15.89
C TYR A 87 -54.41 -11.61 -17.09
N ARG A 88 -53.47 -11.23 -17.97
CA ARG A 88 -53.79 -10.51 -19.22
C ARG A 88 -54.74 -11.32 -20.10
N GLN A 89 -54.51 -12.63 -20.20
CA GLN A 89 -55.38 -13.54 -20.95
C GLN A 89 -56.79 -13.59 -20.35
N ARG A 90 -56.92 -13.84 -19.02
CA ARG A 90 -58.22 -13.88 -18.35
C ARG A 90 -59.00 -12.56 -18.49
N VAL A 91 -58.30 -11.41 -18.46
CA VAL A 91 -58.91 -10.10 -18.72
C VAL A 91 -59.40 -9.98 -20.16
N SER A 92 -58.60 -10.42 -21.14
CA SER A 92 -58.99 -10.43 -22.56
C SER A 92 -60.20 -11.34 -22.82
N GLU A 93 -60.23 -12.52 -22.22
CA GLU A 93 -61.34 -13.48 -22.33
C GLU A 93 -62.64 -12.86 -21.77
N ARG A 94 -62.60 -12.32 -20.55
CA ARG A 94 -63.75 -11.62 -19.96
C ARG A 94 -64.21 -10.41 -20.78
N LYS A 95 -63.29 -9.67 -21.38
CA LYS A 95 -63.63 -8.55 -22.26
C LYS A 95 -64.41 -9.02 -23.49
N MET A 96 -63.98 -10.13 -24.12
CA MET A 96 -64.69 -10.71 -25.27
C MET A 96 -66.06 -11.28 -24.87
N GLU A 97 -66.17 -11.90 -23.70
CA GLU A 97 -67.45 -12.39 -23.17
C GLU A 97 -68.43 -11.24 -22.88
N LEU A 98 -67.95 -10.17 -22.23
CA LEU A 98 -68.76 -8.97 -21.98
C LEU A 98 -69.21 -8.33 -23.29
N GLU A 99 -68.32 -8.20 -24.27
CA GLU A 99 -68.67 -7.68 -25.59
C GLU A 99 -69.72 -8.57 -26.28
N ARG A 100 -69.63 -9.90 -26.15
CA ARG A 100 -70.63 -10.83 -26.65
C ARG A 100 -71.98 -10.68 -25.93
N LEU A 101 -71.96 -10.51 -24.61
CA LEU A 101 -73.16 -10.26 -23.80
C LEU A 101 -73.79 -8.91 -24.12
N GLU A 102 -72.99 -7.85 -24.30
CA GLU A 102 -73.46 -6.54 -24.75
C GLU A 102 -74.15 -6.65 -26.12
N ARG A 103 -73.55 -7.36 -27.08
CA ARG A 103 -74.21 -7.62 -28.37
C ARG A 103 -75.54 -8.39 -28.24
N MET A 104 -75.66 -9.27 -27.24
CA MET A 104 -76.86 -10.08 -26.97
C MET A 104 -77.94 -9.35 -26.16
N ILE A 105 -77.55 -8.43 -25.28
CA ILE A 105 -78.48 -7.63 -24.45
C ILE A 105 -78.98 -6.41 -25.22
N PHE A 106 -78.14 -5.80 -26.07
CA PHE A 106 -78.50 -4.61 -26.85
C PHE A 106 -79.11 -4.92 -28.23
N HIS A 107 -79.35 -6.20 -28.56
CA HIS A 107 -80.20 -6.59 -29.70
C HIS A 107 -81.42 -7.38 -29.19
N THR A 108 -82.58 -6.70 -29.25
CA THR A 108 -83.97 -7.17 -29.14
C THR A 108 -84.47 -7.78 -27.82
N ARG A 109 -85.35 -7.03 -27.13
CA ARG A 109 -86.64 -7.56 -26.62
C ARG A 109 -87.65 -6.46 -26.23
N PRO A 110 -88.80 -6.39 -26.92
CA PRO A 110 -90.02 -5.77 -26.41
C PRO A 110 -90.87 -6.81 -25.65
N ARG A 111 -91.51 -6.43 -24.54
CA ARG A 111 -92.73 -7.12 -24.08
C ARG A 111 -93.56 -6.28 -23.11
N ASP A 112 -94.81 -6.09 -23.52
CA ASP A 112 -95.91 -5.45 -22.81
C ASP A 112 -96.72 -6.45 -21.95
N ASP A 113 -97.49 -5.83 -21.06
CA ASP A 113 -98.58 -6.23 -20.14
C ASP A 113 -99.35 -7.55 -20.32
N PHE A 114 -99.86 -8.07 -19.19
CA PHE A 114 -101.20 -8.68 -19.07
C PHE A 114 -101.73 -8.61 -17.62
N GLU A 115 -102.92 -8.02 -17.45
CA GLU A 115 -103.73 -7.98 -16.22
C GLU A 115 -104.83 -9.08 -16.17
N THR A 116 -105.47 -9.18 -15.00
CA THR A 116 -106.82 -9.70 -14.62
C THR A 116 -106.95 -11.16 -14.16
N ARG A 117 -107.81 -11.55 -13.21
CA ARG A 117 -108.61 -10.94 -12.11
C ARG A 117 -109.46 -12.08 -11.48
N GLU A 118 -109.50 -12.19 -10.13
CA GLU A 118 -110.58 -12.73 -9.22
C GLU A 118 -111.11 -14.20 -9.37
N LYS A 119 -111.66 -14.93 -8.37
CA LYS A 119 -112.10 -14.70 -6.96
C LYS A 119 -112.44 -16.04 -6.24
N SER A 120 -112.21 -16.04 -4.90
CA SER A 120 -113.03 -16.62 -3.77
C SER A 120 -113.23 -18.15 -3.66
N ARG A 121 -113.43 -18.82 -2.50
CA ARG A 121 -113.88 -18.46 -1.14
C ARG A 121 -113.67 -19.67 -0.19
N VAL A 122 -112.91 -19.60 0.91
CA VAL A 122 -113.11 -20.50 2.08
C VAL A 122 -112.73 -19.76 3.37
N GLN A 123 -113.66 -18.93 3.83
CA GLN A 123 -113.58 -18.23 5.10
C GLN A 123 -114.10 -19.14 6.21
N MET A 124 -113.35 -19.27 7.30
CA MET A 124 -113.76 -19.57 8.70
C MET A 124 -112.59 -20.11 9.57
N GLN A 125 -111.39 -20.30 9.00
CA GLN A 125 -110.10 -20.49 9.74
C GLN A 125 -109.14 -19.29 9.57
N GLU A 126 -109.56 -18.32 8.75
CA GLU A 126 -108.74 -17.24 8.18
C GLU A 126 -108.45 -16.08 9.15
N ASP A 127 -109.28 -15.82 10.15
CA ASP A 127 -109.18 -14.54 10.88
C ASP A 127 -107.99 -14.50 11.87
N ILE A 128 -107.58 -15.64 12.44
CA ILE A 128 -106.36 -15.73 13.28
C ILE A 128 -105.08 -15.66 12.42
N ILE A 129 -105.14 -16.25 11.22
CA ILE A 129 -104.02 -16.24 10.26
C ILE A 129 -103.91 -14.85 9.61
N LYS A 130 -105.03 -14.14 9.43
CA LYS A 130 -105.08 -12.79 8.86
C LYS A 130 -104.47 -11.74 9.78
N ASP A 131 -104.71 -11.81 11.08
CA ASP A 131 -104.07 -10.88 12.03
C ASP A 131 -102.55 -11.10 12.08
N GLU A 132 -102.08 -12.35 12.06
CA GLU A 132 -100.65 -12.65 12.01
C GLU A 132 -100.03 -12.29 10.65
N LEU A 133 -100.76 -12.51 9.54
CA LEU A 133 -100.35 -12.03 8.21
C LEU A 133 -100.26 -10.51 8.17
N ALA A 134 -101.23 -9.79 8.73
CA ALA A 134 -101.22 -8.33 8.78
C ALA A 134 -100.02 -7.81 9.59
N ARG A 135 -99.69 -8.46 10.71
CA ARG A 135 -98.52 -8.14 11.53
C ARG A 135 -97.21 -8.39 10.77
N LEU A 136 -97.10 -9.51 10.07
CA LEU A 136 -95.94 -9.84 9.24
C LEU A 136 -95.80 -8.90 8.03
N GLU A 137 -96.91 -8.55 7.39
CA GLU A 137 -96.97 -7.58 6.28
C GLU A 137 -96.49 -6.19 6.75
N GLU A 138 -96.93 -5.74 7.93
CA GLU A 138 -96.47 -4.48 8.54
C GLU A 138 -94.96 -4.52 8.86
N ALA A 139 -94.47 -5.64 9.39
CA ALA A 139 -93.04 -5.84 9.67
C ALA A 139 -92.20 -5.84 8.37
N PHE A 140 -92.68 -6.51 7.31
CA PHE A 140 -92.03 -6.48 6.01
C PHE A 140 -92.10 -5.10 5.35
N ALA A 141 -93.20 -4.36 5.50
CA ALA A 141 -93.30 -2.98 5.03
C ALA A 141 -92.28 -2.07 5.73
N LYS A 142 -92.11 -2.21 7.04
CA LYS A 142 -91.07 -1.50 7.81
C LYS A 142 -89.66 -1.86 7.34
N LEU A 143 -89.36 -3.15 7.19
CA LEU A 143 -88.06 -3.62 6.70
C LEU A 143 -87.76 -3.10 5.29
N ARG A 144 -88.76 -3.15 4.41
CA ARG A 144 -88.66 -2.71 3.02
C ARG A 144 -88.44 -1.20 2.90
N ASN A 145 -89.14 -0.41 3.72
CA ASN A 145 -88.92 1.04 3.83
C ASN A 145 -87.52 1.36 4.39
N ALA A 146 -87.06 0.65 5.42
CA ALA A 146 -85.74 0.85 6.02
C ALA A 146 -84.58 0.43 5.11
N THR A 147 -84.78 -0.60 4.29
CA THR A 147 -83.78 -1.09 3.33
C THR A 147 -83.86 -0.42 1.96
N GLY A 148 -84.89 0.40 1.71
CA GLY A 148 -85.08 1.15 0.47
C GLY A 148 -85.29 0.26 -0.75
N VAL A 149 -86.05 -0.82 -0.59
CA VAL A 149 -86.27 -1.85 -1.62
C VAL A 149 -87.73 -1.86 -2.02
N SER A 150 -88.08 -2.24 -3.25
CA SER A 150 -89.48 -2.16 -3.71
C SER A 150 -90.26 -3.44 -3.45
N LYS A 151 -89.57 -4.60 -3.37
CA LYS A 151 -90.18 -5.91 -3.11
C LYS A 151 -89.65 -6.51 -1.81
N SER A 152 -90.52 -7.18 -1.07
CA SER A 152 -90.19 -7.84 0.20
C SER A 152 -89.13 -8.94 0.04
N GLU A 153 -89.13 -9.61 -1.12
CA GLU A 153 -88.17 -10.65 -1.50
C GLU A 153 -86.74 -10.14 -1.65
N GLU A 154 -86.57 -8.87 -2.02
CA GLU A 154 -85.26 -8.26 -2.29
C GLU A 154 -84.57 -7.74 -1.01
N VAL A 155 -85.32 -7.62 0.10
CA VAL A 155 -84.81 -7.18 1.41
C VAL A 155 -83.71 -8.12 1.91
N LEU A 156 -83.93 -9.43 1.81
CA LEU A 156 -82.97 -10.45 2.23
C LEU A 156 -81.66 -10.36 1.41
N ASN A 157 -81.78 -10.21 0.08
CA ASN A 157 -80.62 -10.09 -0.80
C ASN A 157 -79.75 -8.87 -0.47
N ARG A 158 -80.36 -7.77 -0.03
CA ARG A 158 -79.63 -6.55 0.36
C ARG A 158 -78.85 -6.74 1.66
N PHE A 159 -79.43 -7.43 2.65
CA PHE A 159 -78.72 -7.79 3.89
C PHE A 159 -77.58 -8.79 3.63
N LEU A 160 -77.80 -9.80 2.80
CA LEU A 160 -76.76 -10.74 2.40
C LEU A 160 -75.61 -10.03 1.64
N GLY A 161 -75.93 -9.07 0.77
CA GLY A 161 -74.95 -8.24 0.09
C GLY A 161 -74.14 -7.34 1.03
N GLN A 162 -74.81 -6.71 2.01
CA GLN A 162 -74.15 -5.92 3.06
C GLN A 162 -73.24 -6.78 3.94
N GLN A 163 -73.69 -7.98 4.33
CA GLN A 163 -72.88 -8.93 5.09
C GLN A 163 -71.63 -9.35 4.31
N ALA A 164 -71.78 -9.71 3.02
CA ALA A 164 -70.65 -10.07 2.17
C ALA A 164 -69.64 -8.92 2.01
N THR A 165 -70.13 -7.68 1.88
CA THR A 165 -69.27 -6.49 1.78
C THR A 165 -68.55 -6.22 3.10
N LYS A 166 -69.25 -6.33 4.24
CA LYS A 166 -68.65 -6.22 5.57
C LYS A 166 -67.55 -7.26 5.77
N ASP A 167 -67.80 -8.51 5.43
CA ASP A 167 -66.83 -9.60 5.56
C ASP A 167 -65.61 -9.38 4.65
N SER A 168 -65.83 -8.89 3.42
CA SER A 168 -64.75 -8.55 2.48
C SER A 168 -63.89 -7.40 3.00
N LEU A 169 -64.49 -6.33 3.53
CA LEU A 169 -63.76 -5.20 4.13
C LEU A 169 -62.99 -5.62 5.37
N GLN A 170 -63.56 -6.50 6.20
CA GLN A 170 -62.87 -7.02 7.39
C GLN A 170 -61.66 -7.86 7.01
N LYS A 171 -61.77 -8.72 5.97
CA LYS A 171 -60.63 -9.46 5.42
C LYS A 171 -59.56 -8.54 4.85
N MET A 172 -59.95 -7.51 4.09
CA MET A 172 -59.03 -6.54 3.53
C MET A 172 -58.30 -5.77 4.63
N ARG A 173 -59.02 -5.31 5.66
CA ARG A 173 -58.43 -4.67 6.83
C ARG A 173 -57.41 -5.56 7.53
N ALA A 174 -57.78 -6.82 7.81
CA ALA A 174 -56.88 -7.76 8.46
C ALA A 174 -55.62 -8.06 7.61
N ALA A 175 -55.78 -8.21 6.29
CA ALA A 175 -54.66 -8.41 5.38
C ALA A 175 -53.72 -7.18 5.34
N THR A 176 -54.28 -5.97 5.23
CA THR A 176 -53.50 -4.73 5.26
C THR A 176 -52.79 -4.52 6.59
N GLU A 177 -53.43 -4.88 7.70
CA GLU A 177 -52.85 -4.78 9.05
C GLU A 177 -51.68 -5.75 9.24
N GLN A 178 -51.81 -6.98 8.73
CA GLN A 178 -50.71 -7.96 8.70
C GLN A 178 -49.54 -7.49 7.82
N GLU A 179 -49.83 -6.99 6.61
CA GLU A 179 -48.80 -6.46 5.71
C GLU A 179 -48.08 -5.26 6.34
N LYS A 180 -48.82 -4.35 6.98
CA LYS A 180 -48.24 -3.23 7.72
C LYS A 180 -47.28 -3.73 8.80
N MET A 181 -47.67 -4.71 9.61
CA MET A 181 -46.80 -5.26 10.65
C MET A 181 -45.50 -5.87 10.08
N LEU A 182 -45.59 -6.59 8.95
CA LEU A 182 -44.40 -7.16 8.29
C LEU A 182 -43.47 -6.07 7.75
N LEU A 183 -44.02 -5.04 7.11
CA LEU A 183 -43.23 -3.91 6.61
C LEU A 183 -42.57 -3.13 7.74
N GLU A 184 -43.27 -2.96 8.86
CA GLU A 184 -42.75 -2.27 10.04
C GLU A 184 -41.61 -3.06 10.70
N LYS A 185 -41.73 -4.38 10.78
CA LYS A 185 -40.65 -5.28 11.21
C LYS A 185 -39.44 -5.20 10.27
N ASN A 186 -39.65 -5.32 8.95
CA ASN A 186 -38.56 -5.22 7.97
C ASN A 186 -37.86 -3.85 8.04
N ARG A 187 -38.61 -2.77 8.26
CA ARG A 187 -38.05 -1.42 8.46
C ARG A 187 -37.14 -1.36 9.68
N GLN A 188 -37.56 -1.95 10.80
CA GLN A 188 -36.74 -2.02 12.02
C GLN A 188 -35.47 -2.84 11.80
N GLU A 189 -35.57 -4.00 11.14
CA GLU A 189 -34.41 -4.85 10.81
C GLU A 189 -33.39 -4.09 9.93
N LEU A 190 -33.85 -3.45 8.86
CA LEU A 190 -32.99 -2.63 7.98
C LEU A 190 -32.37 -1.45 8.74
N SER A 191 -33.11 -0.82 9.66
CA SER A 191 -32.58 0.28 10.48
C SER A 191 -31.46 -0.19 11.40
N ALA A 192 -31.64 -1.33 12.06
CA ALA A 192 -30.62 -1.93 12.92
C ALA A 192 -29.38 -2.36 12.12
N GLU A 193 -29.57 -2.91 10.91
CA GLU A 193 -28.45 -3.27 10.03
C GLU A 193 -27.65 -2.02 9.60
N ILE A 194 -28.34 -0.94 9.22
CA ILE A 194 -27.69 0.33 8.88
C ILE A 194 -26.87 0.86 10.06
N GLU A 195 -27.43 0.81 11.27
CA GLU A 195 -26.75 1.28 12.48
C GLU A 195 -25.51 0.43 12.80
N MET A 196 -25.63 -0.89 12.77
CA MET A 196 -24.51 -1.81 12.93
C MET A 196 -23.41 -1.55 11.89
N ARG A 197 -23.78 -1.35 10.61
CA ARG A 197 -22.81 -1.03 9.54
C ARG A 197 -22.10 0.29 9.81
N LYS A 198 -22.80 1.35 10.22
CA LYS A 198 -22.19 2.64 10.58
C LYS A 198 -21.15 2.51 11.70
N PHE A 199 -21.45 1.72 12.74
CA PHE A 199 -20.49 1.49 13.84
C PHE A 199 -19.29 0.65 13.40
N SER A 200 -19.50 -0.33 12.51
CA SER A 200 -18.39 -1.12 11.96
C SER A 200 -17.48 -0.31 11.04
N GLU A 201 -18.05 0.57 10.22
CA GLU A 201 -17.31 1.44 9.30
C GLU A 201 -16.49 2.49 10.07
N THR A 202 -17.09 3.12 11.09
CA THR A 202 -16.38 4.09 11.93
C THR A 202 -15.21 3.46 12.69
N LYS A 203 -15.41 2.26 13.27
CA LYS A 203 -14.34 1.52 13.94
C LYS A 203 -13.19 1.16 12.98
N SER A 204 -13.50 0.68 11.78
CA SER A 204 -12.48 0.36 10.76
C SER A 204 -11.74 1.61 10.28
N ALA A 205 -12.47 2.72 10.04
CA ALA A 205 -11.88 3.98 9.62
C ALA A 205 -10.93 4.57 10.68
N GLU A 206 -11.28 4.49 11.96
CA GLU A 206 -10.44 4.94 13.07
C GLU A 206 -9.17 4.08 13.19
N GLN A 207 -9.30 2.75 13.13
CA GLN A 207 -8.14 1.84 13.12
C GLN A 207 -7.22 2.09 11.92
N ASN A 208 -7.79 2.32 10.73
CA ASN A 208 -7.02 2.64 9.53
C ASN A 208 -6.30 3.98 9.69
N ALA A 209 -6.96 4.99 10.26
CA ALA A 209 -6.32 6.28 10.53
C ALA A 209 -5.15 6.13 11.51
N GLU A 210 -5.30 5.35 12.58
CA GLU A 210 -4.23 5.07 13.54
C GLU A 210 -3.03 4.38 12.85
N ILE A 211 -3.28 3.33 12.05
CA ILE A 211 -2.22 2.64 11.30
C ILE A 211 -1.51 3.61 10.35
N VAL A 212 -2.25 4.46 9.63
CA VAL A 212 -1.67 5.46 8.73
C VAL A 212 -0.81 6.46 9.50
N THR A 213 -1.25 6.94 10.68
CA THR A 213 -0.43 7.85 11.50
C THR A 213 0.87 7.18 11.98
N LYS A 214 0.81 5.90 12.38
CA LYS A 214 1.98 5.13 12.79
C LYS A 214 2.96 4.92 11.63
N LEU A 215 2.46 4.57 10.45
CA LEU A 215 3.28 4.42 9.24
C LEU A 215 3.92 5.73 8.82
N ASN A 216 3.18 6.85 8.87
CA ASN A 216 3.72 8.17 8.57
C ASN A 216 4.84 8.55 9.55
N SER A 217 4.66 8.31 10.85
CA SER A 217 5.71 8.53 11.84
C SER A 217 6.97 7.71 11.55
N GLN A 218 6.82 6.44 11.15
CA GLN A 218 7.95 5.60 10.74
C GLN A 218 8.64 6.11 9.47
N ILE A 219 7.87 6.58 8.48
CA ILE A 219 8.41 7.16 7.25
C ILE A 219 9.23 8.41 7.57
N ASP A 220 8.72 9.30 8.40
CA ASP A 220 9.43 10.52 8.80
C ASP A 220 10.71 10.21 9.58
N GLU A 221 10.67 9.21 10.45
CA GLU A 221 11.84 8.75 11.18
C GLU A 221 12.91 8.17 10.23
N GLN A 222 12.50 7.36 9.24
CA GLN A 222 13.41 6.84 8.22
C GLN A 222 13.97 7.95 7.32
N ARG A 223 13.16 8.96 6.98
CA ARG A 223 13.60 10.13 6.20
C ARG A 223 14.64 10.92 6.98
N ALA A 224 14.41 11.19 8.26
CA ALA A 224 15.37 11.87 9.12
C ALA A 224 16.67 11.07 9.30
N ARG A 225 16.58 9.73 9.40
CA ARG A 225 17.76 8.84 9.41
C ARG A 225 18.56 8.94 8.12
N LYS A 226 17.90 8.85 6.97
CA LYS A 226 18.53 8.99 5.66
C LYS A 226 19.23 10.34 5.52
N GLU A 227 18.57 11.43 5.92
CA GLU A 227 19.14 12.77 5.86
C GLU A 227 20.41 12.91 6.74
N ARG A 228 20.40 12.32 7.95
CA ARG A 228 21.59 12.29 8.82
C ARG A 228 22.74 11.50 8.19
N ALA A 229 22.47 10.34 7.60
CA ALA A 229 23.47 9.52 6.91
C ALA A 229 24.04 10.25 5.68
N GLU A 230 23.19 10.89 4.88
CA GLU A 230 23.62 11.70 3.74
C GLU A 230 24.46 12.91 4.17
N ALA A 231 24.11 13.57 5.27
CA ALA A 231 24.91 14.65 5.84
C ALA A 231 26.29 14.16 6.31
N ALA A 232 26.37 12.99 6.95
CA ALA A 232 27.63 12.36 7.33
C ALA A 232 28.48 12.02 6.10
N ASN A 233 27.87 11.42 5.06
CA ASN A 233 28.54 11.11 3.81
C ASN A 233 29.08 12.36 3.11
N ARG A 234 28.34 13.47 3.12
CA ARG A 234 28.83 14.76 2.60
C ARG A 234 30.09 15.21 3.33
N ARG A 235 30.10 15.17 4.67
CA ARG A 235 31.29 15.53 5.49
C ARG A 235 32.48 14.63 5.19
N VAL A 236 32.27 13.32 5.05
CA VAL A 236 33.33 12.37 4.67
C VAL A 236 33.87 12.68 3.28
N GLY A 237 33.00 12.99 2.32
CA GLY A 237 33.39 13.39 0.97
C GLY A 237 34.21 14.68 0.94
N GLU A 238 33.82 15.69 1.72
CA GLU A 238 34.58 16.93 1.90
C GLU A 238 35.99 16.63 2.46
N LEU A 239 36.07 15.83 3.52
CA LEU A 239 37.35 15.44 4.12
C LEU A 239 38.24 14.66 3.14
N LEU A 240 37.67 13.74 2.36
CA LEU A 240 38.39 12.99 1.33
C LEU A 240 38.98 13.92 0.26
N ASN A 241 38.22 14.92 -0.17
CA ASN A 241 38.69 15.92 -1.12
C ASN A 241 39.84 16.75 -0.53
N GLU A 242 39.76 17.12 0.74
CA GLU A 242 40.84 17.82 1.43
C GLU A 242 42.12 16.97 1.55
N VAL A 243 41.99 15.72 1.99
CA VAL A 243 43.11 14.76 2.09
C VAL A 243 43.75 14.54 0.71
N THR A 244 42.93 14.35 -0.32
CA THR A 244 43.39 14.22 -1.71
C THR A 244 44.13 15.49 -2.18
N GLY A 245 43.63 16.67 -1.80
CA GLY A 245 44.30 17.95 -2.08
C GLY A 245 45.66 18.06 -1.40
N ILE A 246 45.78 17.66 -0.13
CA ILE A 246 47.05 17.64 0.61
C ILE A 246 48.04 16.66 -0.04
N LEU A 247 47.59 15.44 -0.35
CA LEU A 247 48.41 14.42 -1.00
C LEU A 247 48.90 14.87 -2.38
N ARG A 248 48.06 15.54 -3.17
CA ARG A 248 48.44 16.11 -4.46
C ARG A 248 49.53 17.17 -4.32
N LYS A 249 49.37 18.11 -3.38
CA LYS A 249 50.39 19.12 -3.08
C LYS A 249 51.72 18.48 -2.65
N LEU A 250 51.65 17.44 -1.81
CA LEU A 250 52.82 16.68 -1.38
C LEU A 250 53.52 16.01 -2.57
N TYR A 251 52.74 15.33 -3.43
CA TYR A 251 53.24 14.68 -4.64
C TYR A 251 53.95 15.66 -5.59
N GLU A 252 53.36 16.83 -5.83
CA GLU A 252 53.95 17.90 -6.63
C GLU A 252 55.28 18.39 -6.04
N LYS A 253 55.35 18.60 -4.71
CA LYS A 253 56.59 18.97 -4.02
C LYS A 253 57.68 17.89 -4.15
N PHE A 254 57.34 16.60 -4.05
CA PHE A 254 58.29 15.50 -4.21
C PHE A 254 58.78 15.35 -5.66
N GLN A 255 57.91 15.52 -6.65
CA GLN A 255 58.26 15.54 -8.08
C GLN A 255 59.36 16.58 -8.36
N VAL A 256 59.18 17.81 -7.89
CA VAL A 256 60.15 18.90 -8.07
C VAL A 256 61.51 18.55 -7.44
N ARG A 257 61.51 17.99 -6.23
CA ARG A 257 62.76 17.56 -5.55
C ARG A 257 63.48 16.44 -6.29
N VAL A 258 62.75 15.45 -6.81
CA VAL A 258 63.35 14.34 -7.58
C VAL A 258 63.97 14.85 -8.88
N ILE A 259 63.32 15.78 -9.57
CA ILE A 259 63.84 16.41 -10.78
C ILE A 259 65.11 17.20 -10.47
N ASN A 260 65.10 18.02 -9.41
CA ASN A 260 66.28 18.78 -8.96
C ASN A 260 67.45 17.88 -8.55
N TYR A 261 67.18 16.76 -7.88
CA TYR A 261 68.21 15.78 -7.49
C TYR A 261 68.83 15.08 -8.71
N LYS A 262 68.02 14.71 -9.71
CA LYS A 262 68.52 14.16 -10.98
C LYS A 262 69.38 15.18 -11.72
N PHE A 263 68.93 16.44 -11.79
CA PHE A 263 69.64 17.50 -12.50
C PHE A 263 70.99 17.82 -11.85
N THR A 264 71.03 17.98 -10.52
CA THR A 264 72.28 18.20 -9.77
C THR A 264 73.26 17.04 -9.90
N ASN A 265 72.79 15.79 -9.89
CA ASN A 265 73.65 14.63 -10.11
C ASN A 265 74.20 14.56 -11.54
N ILE A 266 73.41 14.93 -12.55
CA ILE A 266 73.89 15.03 -13.95
C ILE A 266 74.99 16.10 -14.07
N ILE A 267 74.81 17.26 -13.44
CA ILE A 267 75.83 18.32 -13.43
C ILE A 267 77.10 17.83 -12.74
N ARG A 268 76.99 17.23 -11.54
CA ARG A 268 78.14 16.64 -10.83
C ARG A 268 78.88 15.60 -11.68
N ALA A 269 78.14 14.69 -12.32
CA ALA A 269 78.72 13.68 -13.21
C ALA A 269 79.48 14.32 -14.39
N ARG A 270 78.93 15.37 -15.02
CA ARG A 270 79.61 16.10 -16.11
C ARG A 270 80.87 16.81 -15.62
N VAL A 271 80.84 17.44 -14.45
CA VAL A 271 82.01 18.11 -13.85
C VAL A 271 83.12 17.09 -13.57
N LEU A 272 82.77 15.93 -12.99
CA LEU A 272 83.72 14.84 -12.74
C LEU A 272 84.33 14.30 -14.05
N GLN A 273 83.52 14.12 -15.09
CA GLN A 273 83.98 13.70 -16.42
C GLN A 273 84.92 14.73 -17.06
N HIS A 274 84.61 16.02 -16.95
CA HIS A 274 85.47 17.10 -17.41
C HIS A 274 86.81 17.11 -16.67
N ASN A 275 86.79 16.96 -15.35
CA ASN A 275 88.00 16.90 -14.53
C ASN A 275 88.87 15.67 -14.87
N LEU A 276 88.27 14.51 -15.10
CA LEU A 276 88.96 13.29 -15.52
C LEU A 276 89.58 13.41 -16.92
N LYS A 277 88.91 14.10 -17.86
CA LYS A 277 89.50 14.40 -19.17
C LYS A 277 90.71 15.32 -19.04
N ARG A 278 90.63 16.32 -18.14
CA ARG A 278 91.70 17.29 -17.89
C ARG A 278 92.93 16.67 -17.23
N THR A 279 92.76 15.69 -16.34
CA THR A 279 93.88 14.93 -15.78
C THR A 279 94.57 14.07 -16.84
N LYS A 280 93.80 13.38 -17.69
CA LYS A 280 94.34 12.58 -18.81
C LYS A 280 95.11 13.44 -19.82
N THR A 281 94.66 14.65 -20.15
CA THR A 281 95.43 15.57 -21.00
C THR A 281 96.68 16.10 -20.29
N ASN A 282 96.63 16.35 -18.99
CA ASN A 282 97.82 16.72 -18.21
C ASN A 282 98.86 15.59 -18.15
N GLU A 283 98.44 14.33 -18.03
CA GLU A 283 99.31 13.15 -18.08
C GLU A 283 99.94 12.97 -19.47
N ARG A 284 99.17 13.13 -20.55
CA ARG A 284 99.72 13.13 -21.92
C ARG A 284 100.73 14.27 -22.14
N ASN A 285 100.46 15.45 -21.61
CA ASN A 285 101.38 16.59 -21.67
C ASN A 285 102.64 16.36 -20.82
N LEU A 286 102.56 15.63 -19.70
CA LEU A 286 103.73 15.20 -18.92
C LEU A 286 104.56 14.16 -19.68
N HIS A 287 103.92 13.22 -20.37
CA HIS A 287 104.61 12.29 -21.26
C HIS A 287 105.31 12.99 -22.44
N LEU A 288 104.64 13.95 -23.09
CA LEU A 288 105.24 14.77 -24.16
C LEU A 288 106.41 15.62 -23.65
N ASN A 289 106.30 16.16 -22.42
CA ASN A 289 107.37 16.95 -21.82
C ASN A 289 108.58 16.07 -21.41
N ASN A 290 108.36 14.80 -21.03
CA ASN A 290 109.44 13.85 -20.77
C ASN A 290 110.16 13.41 -22.06
N TYR A 291 109.47 13.35 -23.19
CA TYR A 291 110.13 13.13 -24.50
C TYR A 291 110.94 14.35 -24.96
N ALA A 292 110.58 15.57 -24.55
CA ALA A 292 111.31 16.79 -24.89
C ALA A 292 112.59 17.03 -24.03
N ILE A 293 112.82 16.25 -22.96
CA ILE A 293 113.99 16.42 -22.07
C ILE A 293 115.24 15.66 -22.59
N ASN A 294 115.12 14.85 -23.63
CA ASN A 294 116.26 14.13 -24.24
C ASN A 294 116.95 14.87 -25.40
N SER A 295 116.64 16.15 -25.64
CA SER A 295 117.42 17.01 -26.52
C SER A 295 117.87 18.27 -25.78
N ARG A 296 119.19 18.40 -25.62
CA ARG A 296 119.86 19.58 -25.06
C ARG A 296 119.37 20.85 -25.78
N THR A 297 118.82 21.82 -25.04
CA THR A 297 119.35 23.20 -24.89
C THR A 297 118.27 24.19 -24.42
N LYS A 298 118.69 25.06 -23.48
CA LYS A 298 118.12 26.35 -23.05
C LYS A 298 116.69 26.38 -22.48
N VAL A 299 116.66 26.68 -21.18
CA VAL A 299 115.53 27.17 -20.39
C VAL A 299 114.81 28.34 -21.09
N PRO A 300 113.46 28.33 -21.14
CA PRO A 300 112.69 29.57 -21.09
C PRO A 300 111.77 29.62 -19.86
N ARG A 301 111.65 30.83 -19.33
CA ARG A 301 110.86 31.26 -18.18
C ARG A 301 109.37 30.87 -18.28
N PHE A 302 108.99 29.66 -17.89
CA PHE A 302 107.56 29.28 -17.76
C PHE A 302 107.16 28.72 -16.39
N PHE A 303 108.08 28.65 -15.43
CA PHE A 303 107.79 28.14 -14.08
C PHE A 303 107.26 29.18 -13.08
N LYS A 304 107.11 30.46 -13.46
CA LYS A 304 106.47 31.47 -12.60
C LYS A 304 104.97 31.67 -12.83
N LYS A 305 104.40 31.23 -13.97
CA LYS A 305 102.94 31.30 -14.23
C LYS A 305 102.15 30.09 -13.69
N ARG A 306 102.78 28.94 -13.48
CA ARG A 306 102.10 27.73 -12.94
C ARG A 306 101.75 27.82 -11.45
N LYS A 307 102.51 28.58 -10.65
CA LYS A 307 102.21 28.80 -9.23
C LYS A 307 101.08 29.82 -9.00
N LEU A 308 100.82 30.70 -9.98
CA LEU A 308 99.72 31.66 -9.94
C LEU A 308 98.39 31.03 -10.39
N VAL A 309 98.43 30.11 -11.36
CA VAL A 309 97.22 29.39 -11.82
C VAL A 309 96.75 28.34 -10.80
N LEU A 310 97.65 27.73 -10.02
CA LEU A 310 97.25 26.86 -8.90
C LEU A 310 96.73 27.64 -7.67
N LYS A 311 97.09 28.92 -7.52
CA LYS A 311 96.54 29.78 -6.48
C LYS A 311 95.11 30.23 -6.86
N ASN A 312 94.90 30.56 -8.14
CA ASN A 312 93.57 30.93 -8.67
C ASN A 312 92.59 29.76 -8.87
N TYR A 313 93.03 28.50 -8.76
CA TYR A 313 92.15 27.31 -8.75
C TYR A 313 91.82 26.79 -7.34
N LYS A 314 92.48 27.31 -6.29
CA LYS A 314 92.07 27.08 -4.90
C LYS A 314 91.05 28.12 -4.41
N GLU A 315 90.95 29.27 -5.07
CA GLU A 315 89.92 30.30 -4.79
C GLU A 315 88.61 30.11 -5.58
N THR A 316 88.52 29.14 -6.48
CA THR A 316 87.27 28.79 -7.19
C THR A 316 86.70 27.42 -6.81
N ALA A 317 87.25 26.78 -5.78
CA ALA A 317 86.78 25.49 -5.25
C ALA A 317 86.28 25.57 -3.80
N LEU A 318 86.14 26.77 -3.24
CA LEU A 318 85.51 26.99 -1.94
C LEU A 318 84.74 28.32 -1.99
N ASN A 319 83.53 28.27 -2.54
CA ASN A 319 82.49 29.26 -2.25
C ASN A 319 81.18 28.48 -2.17
N PRO A 320 80.67 28.16 -0.96
CA PRO A 320 79.35 27.55 -0.82
C PRO A 320 78.22 28.57 -0.97
N ASP A 321 78.51 29.84 -1.21
CA ASP A 321 77.51 30.89 -1.36
C ASP A 321 77.17 31.12 -2.84
N ILE A 322 76.51 30.15 -3.45
CA ILE A 322 75.51 30.45 -4.47
C ILE A 322 74.21 30.53 -3.68
N PRO A 323 73.52 31.69 -3.63
CA PRO A 323 72.22 31.78 -2.99
C PRO A 323 71.32 30.73 -3.63
N LEU A 324 70.97 29.72 -2.84
CA LEU A 324 69.77 28.94 -3.11
C LEU A 324 68.63 29.95 -3.25
N PRO A 325 67.71 29.78 -4.22
CA PRO A 325 66.55 30.66 -4.30
C PRO A 325 65.88 30.69 -2.94
N GLU A 326 65.68 31.90 -2.45
CA GLU A 326 65.18 32.25 -1.14
C GLU A 326 64.05 31.33 -0.68
N ASP A 327 64.14 31.01 0.61
CA ASP A 327 63.14 30.39 1.44
C ASP A 327 61.74 30.88 1.08
N THR A 328 61.07 30.17 0.18
CA THR A 328 59.62 30.21 0.10
C THR A 328 59.15 29.24 1.14
N GLU A 329 58.81 29.76 2.34
CA GLU A 329 58.22 29.07 3.49
C GLU A 329 58.09 27.56 3.28
N MET A 330 59.18 26.89 3.65
CA MET A 330 59.26 25.45 3.73
C MET A 330 58.30 25.00 4.82
N ASP A 331 57.02 24.79 4.50
CA ASP A 331 56.19 23.89 5.31
C ASP A 331 56.93 22.55 5.30
N ASP A 332 57.57 22.24 6.43
CA ASP A 332 58.34 21.03 6.65
C ASP A 332 57.48 19.84 6.18
N PRO A 333 57.96 18.98 5.28
CA PRO A 333 57.23 17.78 4.90
C PRO A 333 56.76 16.95 6.11
N LEU A 334 57.45 17.04 7.26
CA LEU A 334 56.94 16.48 8.52
C LEU A 334 55.65 17.16 8.98
N ILE A 335 55.54 18.49 8.96
CA ILE A 335 54.33 19.24 9.32
C ILE A 335 53.17 18.87 8.38
N VAL A 336 53.43 18.69 7.08
CA VAL A 336 52.40 18.28 6.12
C VAL A 336 51.94 16.84 6.37
N ILE A 337 52.85 15.94 6.76
CA ILE A 337 52.54 14.56 7.13
C ILE A 337 51.79 14.50 8.47
N GLU A 338 52.15 15.33 9.45
CA GLU A 338 51.43 15.45 10.72
C GLU A 338 50.01 16.01 10.51
N LEU A 339 49.85 17.04 9.68
CA LEU A 339 48.55 17.58 9.32
C LEU A 339 47.68 16.53 8.59
N LEU A 340 48.29 15.75 7.70
CA LEU A 340 47.63 14.66 7.00
C LEU A 340 47.20 13.56 7.98
N ASN A 341 48.08 13.15 8.89
CA ASN A 341 47.75 12.17 9.93
C ASN A 341 46.64 12.67 10.86
N GLY A 342 46.65 13.95 11.24
CA GLY A 342 45.58 14.57 12.02
C GLY A 342 44.22 14.50 11.31
N LYS A 343 44.18 14.83 10.01
CA LYS A 343 42.95 14.75 9.22
C LYS A 343 42.48 13.31 8.96
N ILE A 344 43.40 12.37 8.77
CA ILE A 344 43.07 10.94 8.63
C ILE A 344 42.50 10.39 9.94
N THR A 345 43.09 10.77 11.08
CA THR A 345 42.61 10.35 12.41
C THR A 345 41.22 10.90 12.70
N HIS A 346 40.98 12.19 12.40
CA HIS A 346 39.65 12.80 12.51
C HIS A 346 38.63 12.12 11.57
N GLY A 347 39.03 11.73 10.36
CA GLY A 347 38.18 10.96 9.45
C GLY A 347 37.82 9.58 9.97
N LEU A 348 38.77 8.89 10.60
CA LEU A 348 38.56 7.59 11.27
C LEU A 348 37.59 7.71 12.44
N GLU A 349 37.62 8.79 13.21
CA GLU A 349 36.64 9.04 14.29
C GLU A 349 35.22 9.25 13.73
N VAL A 350 35.09 10.01 12.64
CA VAL A 350 33.79 10.23 11.96
C VAL A 350 33.23 8.92 11.38
N LEU A 351 34.10 8.06 10.82
CA LEU A 351 33.71 6.73 10.32
C LEU A 351 33.39 5.75 11.45
N SER A 352 34.12 5.79 12.57
CA SER A 352 33.85 4.96 13.75
C SER A 352 32.47 5.26 14.37
N VAL A 353 32.00 6.51 14.31
CA VAL A 353 30.64 6.87 14.69
C VAL A 353 29.60 6.26 13.73
N SER A 354 29.94 6.08 12.45
CA SER A 354 29.10 5.41 11.46
C SER A 354 29.04 3.90 11.65
N ASP A 355 30.12 3.25 12.08
CA ASP A 355 30.14 1.82 12.41
C ASP A 355 29.30 1.53 13.66
N LYS A 356 29.38 2.37 14.69
CA LYS A 356 28.49 2.29 15.87
C LYS A 356 27.02 2.48 15.51
N TYR A 357 26.72 3.24 14.45
CA TYR A 357 25.37 3.40 13.93
C TYR A 357 24.89 2.14 13.18
N LEU A 358 25.78 1.43 12.47
CA LEU A 358 25.49 0.13 11.85
C LEU A 358 25.26 -0.97 12.90
N GLU A 359 26.01 -0.95 13.99
CA GLU A 359 25.85 -1.89 15.11
C GLU A 359 24.51 -1.66 15.86
N ALA A 360 24.13 -0.40 16.08
CA ALA A 360 22.81 -0.04 16.59
C ALA A 360 21.66 -0.37 15.61
N MET A 361 21.94 -0.40 14.30
CA MET A 361 20.96 -0.83 13.29
C MET A 361 20.67 -2.33 13.38
N ASP A 362 21.69 -3.15 13.64
CA ASP A 362 21.54 -4.59 13.86
C ASP A 362 20.75 -4.88 15.15
N GLU A 363 21.03 -4.16 16.24
CA GLU A 363 20.26 -4.29 17.49
C GLU A 363 18.79 -3.84 17.33
N VAL A 364 18.52 -2.72 16.68
CA VAL A 364 17.14 -2.23 16.45
C VAL A 364 16.38 -3.11 15.44
N LEU A 365 17.06 -3.75 14.50
CA LEU A 365 16.47 -4.76 13.61
C LEU A 365 16.15 -6.06 14.35
N LEU A 366 17.01 -6.50 15.27
CA LEU A 366 16.76 -7.62 16.16
C LEU A 366 15.54 -7.36 17.06
N ASP A 367 15.49 -6.18 17.69
CA ASP A 367 14.42 -5.78 18.60
C ASP A 367 13.08 -5.58 17.85
N LYS A 368 13.12 -5.16 16.58
CA LYS A 368 11.94 -5.16 15.67
C LYS A 368 11.46 -6.56 15.29
N MET A 369 12.36 -7.53 15.10
CA MET A 369 11.95 -8.92 14.89
C MET A 369 11.34 -9.52 16.17
N GLU A 370 11.89 -9.23 17.34
CA GLU A 370 11.35 -9.70 18.62
C GLU A 370 10.01 -9.04 18.96
N THR A 371 9.85 -7.73 18.76
CA THR A 371 8.58 -7.03 19.04
C THR A 371 7.45 -7.41 18.07
N MET A 372 7.74 -7.74 16.80
CA MET A 372 6.75 -8.36 15.90
C MET A 372 6.38 -9.80 16.32
N SER A 373 7.31 -10.53 16.93
CA SER A 373 7.09 -11.86 17.49
C SER A 373 6.27 -11.83 18.79
N VAL A 374 6.42 -10.77 19.60
CA VAL A 374 5.67 -10.58 20.86
C VAL A 374 4.26 -10.04 20.61
N ALA A 375 4.06 -9.13 19.67
CA ALA A 375 2.72 -8.63 19.33
C ALA A 375 1.79 -9.72 18.73
N THR A 376 2.35 -10.80 18.20
CA THR A 376 1.60 -11.97 17.72
C THR A 376 1.44 -13.07 18.78
N THR A 377 2.01 -12.89 19.98
CA THR A 377 1.97 -13.85 21.09
C THR A 377 1.39 -13.25 22.39
N SER A 378 0.41 -12.36 22.31
CA SER A 378 -0.43 -12.06 23.48
C SER A 378 -1.28 -13.28 23.85
N ALA A 379 -1.16 -13.70 25.11
CA ALA A 379 -1.72 -14.94 25.68
C ALA A 379 -3.26 -15.01 25.68
N GLU A 380 -3.98 -13.93 25.37
CA GLU A 380 -5.44 -13.96 25.22
C GLU A 380 -5.92 -14.46 23.84
N GLY A 381 -5.02 -14.54 22.85
CA GLY A 381 -5.34 -15.16 21.55
C GLY A 381 -5.21 -16.68 21.53
N ARG A 382 -4.76 -17.31 22.63
CA ARG A 382 -4.27 -18.70 22.64
C ARG A 382 -5.33 -19.76 22.89
N THR A 383 -6.60 -19.39 23.08
CA THR A 383 -7.71 -20.36 23.22
C THR A 383 -8.50 -20.58 21.92
N MET A 384 -8.19 -19.87 20.83
CA MET A 384 -8.90 -20.04 19.54
C MET A 384 -8.02 -20.59 18.40
N ARG A 385 -6.70 -20.68 18.55
CA ARG A 385 -5.77 -21.17 17.50
C ARG A 385 -5.39 -22.66 17.62
N ALA A 386 -6.32 -23.50 18.04
CA ALA A 386 -6.15 -24.96 17.98
C ALA A 386 -6.87 -25.63 16.80
N ASN A 387 -7.68 -24.89 16.03
CA ASN A 387 -8.38 -25.45 14.87
C ASN A 387 -8.20 -24.52 13.66
N GLY A 388 -7.65 -25.05 12.56
CA GLY A 388 -7.31 -24.31 11.33
C GLY A 388 -8.51 -23.58 10.72
N GLY A 389 -8.68 -22.31 11.07
CA GLY A 389 -9.69 -21.42 10.50
C GLY A 389 -9.14 -20.58 9.34
N PRO A 390 -9.97 -20.25 8.33
CA PRO A 390 -9.55 -19.53 7.13
C PRO A 390 -9.16 -18.07 7.40
N LEU A 391 -8.30 -17.53 6.54
CA LEU A 391 -7.70 -16.19 6.63
C LEU A 391 -8.72 -15.04 6.53
N PHE A 392 -9.96 -15.31 6.14
CA PHE A 392 -11.04 -14.34 6.02
C PHE A 392 -12.26 -14.76 6.85
N PRO A 393 -12.93 -13.81 7.54
CA PRO A 393 -14.14 -14.11 8.30
C PRO A 393 -15.22 -14.64 7.34
N ARG A 394 -15.60 -15.90 7.54
CA ARG A 394 -16.75 -16.51 6.86
C ARG A 394 -17.98 -15.65 7.19
N PHE A 395 -18.66 -15.15 6.15
CA PHE A 395 -19.92 -14.45 6.34
C PHE A 395 -20.88 -15.31 7.17
N PRO A 396 -21.53 -14.76 8.23
CA PRO A 396 -22.42 -15.53 9.06
C PRO A 396 -23.59 -16.06 8.22
N PRO A 397 -23.94 -17.36 8.30
CA PRO A 397 -25.25 -17.78 7.83
C PRO A 397 -26.29 -17.13 8.72
N CYS A 398 -27.26 -16.45 8.10
CA CYS A 398 -28.40 -15.84 8.77
C CYS A 398 -29.19 -16.92 9.53
N ALA A 399 -28.92 -17.04 10.83
CA ALA A 399 -29.72 -17.79 11.77
C ALA A 399 -30.16 -16.82 12.87
N THR A 400 -31.41 -16.41 12.77
CA THR A 400 -32.08 -15.50 13.69
C THR A 400 -32.29 -16.19 15.04
N PRO A 401 -31.79 -15.67 16.18
CA PRO A 401 -32.32 -16.01 17.49
C PRO A 401 -33.54 -15.13 17.79
N ALA A 402 -34.53 -15.73 18.43
CA ALA A 402 -35.79 -15.11 18.77
C ALA A 402 -35.68 -14.05 19.88
N ALA A 403 -36.44 -12.97 19.67
CA ALA A 403 -37.20 -12.16 20.63
C ALA A 403 -36.52 -11.56 21.88
N ALA A 404 -36.65 -10.24 22.00
CA ALA A 404 -37.15 -9.60 23.22
C ALA A 404 -38.03 -8.39 22.82
N LEU A 405 -39.26 -8.38 23.34
CA LEU A 405 -40.22 -7.29 23.27
C LEU A 405 -39.70 -6.11 24.10
N SER A 406 -39.66 -4.91 23.52
CA SER A 406 -39.75 -3.67 24.30
C SER A 406 -40.72 -2.72 23.62
N GLU A 407 -41.79 -2.45 24.33
CA GLU A 407 -42.79 -1.42 24.06
C GLU A 407 -42.11 -0.05 24.13
N ASP A 408 -42.17 0.72 23.05
CA ASP A 408 -42.11 2.18 23.15
C ASP A 408 -42.94 2.74 21.99
N GLU A 409 -44.10 3.30 22.36
CA GLU A 409 -44.96 4.07 21.48
C GLU A 409 -44.25 5.38 21.11
N GLU A 410 -43.67 5.45 19.90
CA GLU A 410 -43.12 6.70 19.39
C GLU A 410 -44.11 7.44 18.47
N GLU A 411 -44.44 8.64 18.96
CA GLU A 411 -45.39 9.63 18.52
C GLU A 411 -45.30 10.00 17.02
N VAL A 412 -46.46 10.05 16.36
CA VAL A 412 -46.60 10.35 14.93
C VAL A 412 -46.01 11.73 14.60
N PRO A 413 -45.03 11.83 13.66
CA PRO A 413 -44.39 13.11 13.34
C PRO A 413 -45.37 14.17 12.83
N SER A 414 -45.36 15.34 13.47
CA SER A 414 -46.31 16.41 13.15
C SER A 414 -46.18 16.91 11.70
N ARG A 415 -47.30 17.33 11.12
CA ARG A 415 -47.43 17.86 9.75
C ARG A 415 -46.37 18.92 9.39
N ASN A 416 -45.87 19.66 10.37
CA ASN A 416 -44.85 20.69 10.17
C ASN A 416 -43.45 20.10 9.89
N VAL A 417 -43.14 18.92 10.45
CA VAL A 417 -41.89 18.19 10.18
C VAL A 417 -41.89 17.67 8.75
N LEU A 418 -42.99 17.03 8.33
CA LEU A 418 -43.19 16.54 6.96
C LEU A 418 -43.08 17.67 5.91
N LYS A 419 -43.66 18.84 6.18
CA LYS A 419 -43.55 20.00 5.29
C LYS A 419 -42.11 20.51 5.14
N ARG A 420 -41.35 20.58 6.23
CA ARG A 420 -39.94 21.03 6.18
C ARG A 420 -39.07 20.06 5.40
N GLN A 421 -39.28 18.76 5.58
CA GLN A 421 -38.53 17.72 4.87
C GLN A 421 -38.83 17.72 3.36
N ALA A 422 -40.09 17.95 2.98
CA ALA A 422 -40.48 18.08 1.57
C ALA A 422 -39.83 19.31 0.90
N GLN A 423 -39.77 20.45 1.60
CA GLN A 423 -39.13 21.67 1.07
C GLN A 423 -37.63 21.47 0.81
N LEU A 424 -36.91 20.82 1.74
CA LEU A 424 -35.50 20.49 1.58
C LEU A 424 -35.22 19.61 0.35
N LEU A 425 -36.12 18.67 0.02
CA LEU A 425 -36.00 17.83 -1.17
C LEU A 425 -36.21 18.60 -2.49
N VAL A 426 -37.09 19.60 -2.48
CA VAL A 426 -37.32 20.47 -3.66
C VAL A 426 -36.11 21.38 -3.89
N ASP A 427 -35.59 21.98 -2.82
CA ASP A 427 -34.46 22.92 -2.89
C ASP A 427 -33.15 22.25 -3.34
N THR A 428 -32.93 21.00 -2.92
CA THR A 428 -31.76 20.20 -3.34
C THR A 428 -31.82 19.78 -4.81
N LYS A 429 -33.01 19.53 -5.37
CA LYS A 429 -33.17 19.19 -6.80
C LYS A 429 -33.11 20.41 -7.72
N SER A 430 -33.47 21.59 -7.23
CA SER A 430 -33.40 22.86 -7.97
C SER A 430 -31.97 23.25 -8.37
N ARG A 431 -30.94 22.89 -7.57
CA ARG A 431 -29.54 23.27 -7.82
C ARG A 431 -28.83 22.52 -8.96
N ARG A 432 -29.42 21.48 -9.56
CA ARG A 432 -28.82 20.76 -10.69
C ARG A 432 -29.38 21.24 -12.03
N LYS A 433 -29.02 22.47 -12.45
CA LYS A 433 -29.27 22.95 -13.82
C LYS A 433 -27.96 23.34 -14.51
N GLY A 434 -27.44 22.41 -15.33
CA GLY A 434 -26.65 22.64 -16.55
C GLY A 434 -25.25 23.27 -16.43
N PHE A 435 -24.21 22.44 -16.35
CA PHE A 435 -22.91 22.78 -16.95
C PHE A 435 -22.88 22.17 -18.36
N ALA A 436 -23.02 23.01 -19.38
CA ALA A 436 -22.84 22.62 -20.78
C ALA A 436 -21.35 22.71 -21.14
N PHE A 437 -20.69 21.57 -21.35
CA PHE A 437 -19.39 21.53 -22.02
C PHE A 437 -19.61 21.80 -23.52
N LYS A 438 -19.14 22.96 -24.00
CA LYS A 438 -18.95 23.19 -25.44
C LYS A 438 -17.75 22.36 -25.90
N ARG A 439 -17.94 21.63 -27.01
CA ARG A 439 -16.87 20.91 -27.73
C ARG A 439 -15.96 21.89 -28.45
#